data_AF-A0A2S2N895-F1
#
_entry.id   AF-A0A2S2N895-F1
#
_cell.length_a   1.000
_cell.length_b   1.000
_cell.length_c   1.000
_cell.angle_alpha   90.00
_cell.angle_beta   90.00
_cell.angle_gamma   90.00
#
_symmetry.space_group_name_H-M   'P 1'
#
loop_
_entity.id
_entity.type
_entity.pdbx_description
1 polymer ?
#
loop_
_entity_poly.entity_id
_entity_poly.type
_entity_poly.pdbx_seq_one_letter_code
_entity_poly.pdbx_strand_id
1 'polypeptide(L)'
;MLRIQKRYSLRFRKSKTSTKLIRGFDMSFSSFPGGIQSGDDFYLISSGLTTMETTIENYNNSLWSNVKPVGQVLEFVRAMVANRLADNPTAWANIFKLHNSGTYNNQWMIINYAAFQPGSPLPSRDVLHVLEQMPGHVMHDDLTGHLINRTYWASYNVPYFPFIFNISGNHDMEQRYGSWFSYSDTPRARIFARDHVKIHCENCMLHLMRSNNFTRDPESRCDCSPPYSAENAISARNDLNPVNGTYPIEALGHRSHGATDVKVISSQLFQQLQFKAISGPTQGSNNSLGPFCWSKSDFNDKVSHLGQPDCFDFKPVLHKWSL
;
A
#
# COMPACT_ATOMS: atom_id res chain seq x y z
N MET A 1 -8.96 -3.39 -13.86
CA MET A 1 -8.87 -4.21 -12.63
C MET A 1 -8.87 -5.73 -12.92
N LEU A 2 -8.00 -6.23 -13.82
CA LEU A 2 -7.78 -7.69 -13.96
C LEU A 2 -6.75 -8.14 -12.92
N ARG A 3 -7.14 -9.00 -11.97
CA ARG A 3 -6.33 -9.34 -10.79
C ARG A 3 -6.03 -10.84 -10.72
N ILE A 4 -4.85 -11.19 -10.21
CA ILE A 4 -4.44 -12.57 -9.95
C ILE A 4 -3.74 -12.62 -8.60
N GLN A 5 -4.22 -13.46 -7.69
CA GLN A 5 -3.44 -13.85 -6.52
C GLN A 5 -2.44 -14.92 -6.95
N LYS A 6 -1.17 -14.74 -6.63
CA LYS A 6 -0.09 -15.64 -7.04
C LYS A 6 0.58 -16.23 -5.81
N ARG A 7 1.01 -17.48 -5.94
CA ARG A 7 1.96 -18.11 -5.02
C ARG A 7 3.09 -18.73 -5.83
N TYR A 8 4.31 -18.34 -5.49
CA TYR A 8 5.52 -18.85 -6.10
C TYR A 8 6.29 -19.66 -5.07
N SER A 9 6.38 -20.98 -5.30
CA SER A 9 7.25 -21.88 -4.55
C SER A 9 8.42 -22.30 -5.45
N LEU A 10 9.55 -21.60 -5.31
CA LEU A 10 10.70 -21.67 -6.19
C LEU A 10 11.93 -22.15 -5.42
N ARG A 11 12.67 -23.12 -5.97
CA ARG A 11 13.81 -23.77 -5.31
C ARG A 11 15.13 -23.02 -5.54
N PHE A 12 15.09 -21.69 -5.43
CA PHE A 12 16.26 -20.84 -5.64
C PHE A 12 17.25 -20.92 -4.48
N ARG A 13 18.51 -20.64 -4.80
CA ARG A 13 19.67 -20.67 -3.90
C ARG A 13 20.40 -19.34 -4.02
N LYS A 14 21.13 -18.94 -2.98
CA LYS A 14 21.82 -17.63 -2.96
C LYS A 14 22.91 -17.50 -4.04
N SER A 15 23.52 -18.62 -4.42
CA SER A 15 24.55 -18.72 -5.45
C SER A 15 24.57 -20.12 -6.05
N LYS A 16 25.32 -20.31 -7.16
CA LYS A 16 25.54 -21.62 -7.79
C LYS A 16 26.17 -22.65 -6.83
N THR A 17 26.96 -22.19 -5.87
CA THR A 17 27.66 -23.05 -4.90
C THR A 17 26.89 -23.27 -3.60
N SER A 18 25.79 -22.52 -3.38
CA SER A 18 25.02 -22.62 -2.14
C SER A 18 24.17 -23.89 -2.11
N THR A 19 24.31 -24.72 -1.07
CA THR A 19 23.50 -25.93 -0.88
C THR A 19 22.21 -25.68 -0.10
N LYS A 20 21.97 -24.45 0.38
CA LYS A 20 20.75 -24.05 1.09
C LYS A 20 19.81 -23.27 0.16
N LEU A 21 18.51 -23.48 0.35
CA LEU A 21 17.50 -22.63 -0.28
C LEU A 21 17.52 -21.25 0.36
N ILE A 22 17.18 -20.24 -0.43
CA ILE A 22 16.87 -18.89 0.09
C ILE A 22 15.65 -18.98 1.02
N ARG A 23 15.53 -18.09 2.02
CA ARG A 23 14.41 -18.16 2.96
C ARG A 23 13.07 -17.75 2.34
N GLY A 24 13.07 -16.81 1.39
CA GLY A 24 11.89 -16.41 0.62
C GLY A 24 11.61 -17.32 -0.58
N PHE A 25 11.76 -18.63 -0.41
CA PHE A 25 11.55 -19.62 -1.48
C PHE A 25 10.06 -19.84 -1.78
N ASP A 26 9.16 -19.55 -0.84
CA ASP A 26 7.71 -19.62 -1.02
C ASP A 26 7.09 -18.28 -0.63
N MET A 27 6.33 -17.68 -1.54
CA MET A 27 5.67 -16.40 -1.29
C MET A 27 4.33 -16.31 -1.98
N SER A 28 3.36 -15.70 -1.32
CA SER A 28 2.04 -15.37 -1.88
C SER A 28 1.84 -13.87 -1.93
N PHE A 29 1.21 -13.36 -2.99
CA PHE A 29 1.02 -11.94 -3.20
C PHE A 29 -0.14 -11.64 -4.16
N SER A 30 -0.72 -10.45 -4.06
CA SER A 30 -1.69 -9.94 -5.05
C SER A 30 -0.96 -9.39 -6.27
N SER A 31 -1.49 -9.57 -7.48
CA SER A 31 -0.80 -9.19 -8.72
C SER A 31 -1.79 -9.05 -9.89
N PHE A 32 -1.25 -8.97 -11.10
CA PHE A 32 -1.94 -8.76 -12.37
C PHE A 32 -1.49 -9.78 -13.42
N PRO A 33 -2.26 -10.05 -14.50
CA PRO A 33 -1.80 -10.85 -15.63
C PRO A 33 -0.44 -10.35 -16.16
N GLY A 34 0.51 -11.26 -16.41
CA GLY A 34 1.86 -10.92 -16.90
C GLY A 34 2.83 -10.33 -15.86
N GLY A 35 2.34 -9.80 -14.73
CA GLY A 35 3.22 -9.32 -13.65
C GLY A 35 4.04 -10.46 -13.02
N ILE A 36 5.34 -10.27 -12.77
CA ILE A 36 6.16 -11.26 -12.04
C ILE A 36 6.44 -10.85 -10.59
N GLN A 37 5.87 -9.70 -10.20
CA GLN A 37 5.83 -9.10 -8.87
C GLN A 37 4.37 -8.73 -8.53
N SER A 38 4.14 -8.16 -7.35
CA SER A 38 2.82 -7.67 -6.94
C SER A 38 2.42 -6.41 -7.71
N GLY A 39 3.16 -5.31 -7.53
CA GLY A 39 2.82 -4.00 -8.08
C GLY A 39 1.65 -3.31 -7.38
N ASP A 40 1.12 -3.90 -6.31
CA ASP A 40 0.16 -3.25 -5.42
C ASP A 40 0.85 -2.31 -4.41
N ASP A 41 1.85 -2.72 -3.61
CA ASP A 41 2.50 -4.03 -3.39
C ASP A 41 2.11 -4.72 -2.04
N PHE A 42 1.94 -6.05 -2.03
CA PHE A 42 1.65 -6.85 -0.82
C PHE A 42 2.15 -8.30 -0.94
N TYR A 43 3.03 -8.74 -0.03
CA TYR A 43 3.65 -10.07 -0.04
C TYR A 43 3.66 -10.74 1.33
N LEU A 44 3.41 -12.04 1.34
CA LEU A 44 3.64 -12.93 2.47
C LEU A 44 4.75 -13.90 2.09
N ILE A 45 5.76 -14.04 2.93
CA ILE A 45 7.03 -14.68 2.53
C ILE A 45 7.42 -15.74 3.57
N SER A 46 7.82 -16.92 3.09
CA SER A 46 8.27 -18.05 3.93
C SER A 46 9.47 -17.76 4.83
N SER A 47 10.15 -16.64 4.63
CA SER A 47 11.21 -16.17 5.54
C SER A 47 10.70 -15.82 6.92
N GLY A 48 9.39 -15.54 7.06
CA GLY A 48 8.77 -14.98 8.25
C GLY A 48 8.37 -13.52 8.09
N LEU A 49 8.59 -12.94 6.90
CA LEU A 49 8.34 -11.53 6.60
C LEU A 49 7.04 -11.34 5.82
N THR A 50 6.37 -10.24 6.10
CA THR A 50 5.37 -9.62 5.23
C THR A 50 5.91 -8.27 4.78
N THR A 51 5.77 -7.95 3.50
CA THR A 51 6.18 -6.65 2.94
C THR A 51 5.05 -6.03 2.15
N MET A 52 4.86 -4.73 2.35
CA MET A 52 3.86 -3.93 1.62
C MET A 52 4.31 -2.47 1.61
N GLU A 53 3.76 -1.66 0.71
CA GLU A 53 4.09 -0.24 0.66
C GLU A 53 2.89 0.65 0.34
N THR A 54 3.11 1.96 0.49
CA THR A 54 2.35 2.95 -0.27
C THR A 54 3.32 3.92 -0.94
N THR A 55 2.99 4.32 -2.15
CA THR A 55 3.84 5.22 -2.95
C THR A 55 3.90 6.61 -2.35
N ILE A 56 5.09 7.16 -2.21
CA ILE A 56 5.35 8.53 -1.79
C ILE A 56 5.88 9.34 -2.98
N GLU A 57 5.25 10.47 -3.24
CA GLU A 57 5.55 11.28 -4.42
C GLU A 57 6.81 12.12 -4.27
N ASN A 58 7.50 12.33 -5.39
CA ASN A 58 8.59 13.29 -5.49
C ASN A 58 8.09 14.58 -6.16
N TYR A 59 7.80 15.60 -5.35
CA TYR A 59 7.46 16.94 -5.81
C TYR A 59 8.70 17.81 -6.09
N ASN A 60 9.90 17.34 -5.72
CA ASN A 60 11.14 18.05 -5.95
C ASN A 60 11.81 17.63 -7.28
N ASN A 61 11.64 18.47 -8.29
CA ASN A 61 12.19 18.23 -9.62
C ASN A 61 13.72 18.12 -9.65
N SER A 62 14.45 18.73 -8.71
CA SER A 62 15.91 18.65 -8.70
C SER A 62 16.42 17.23 -8.43
N LEU A 63 15.64 16.41 -7.71
CA LEU A 63 16.01 15.02 -7.41
C LEU A 63 16.02 14.13 -8.66
N TRP A 64 15.30 14.47 -9.73
CA TRP A 64 15.32 13.68 -10.97
C TRP A 64 16.70 13.61 -11.62
N SER A 65 17.58 14.58 -11.34
CA SER A 65 18.98 14.52 -11.75
C SER A 65 19.74 13.31 -11.17
N ASN A 66 19.23 12.69 -10.10
CA ASN A 66 19.80 11.47 -9.49
C ASN A 66 19.32 10.17 -10.15
N VAL A 67 18.33 10.20 -11.05
CA VAL A 67 17.87 9.01 -11.78
C VAL A 67 18.77 8.80 -13.00
N LYS A 68 19.42 7.64 -13.10
CA LYS A 68 20.44 7.30 -14.10
C LYS A 68 20.19 5.91 -14.69
N PRO A 69 20.47 5.69 -15.98
CA PRO A 69 20.31 4.38 -16.60
C PRO A 69 21.37 3.35 -16.16
N VAL A 70 22.53 3.80 -15.66
CA VAL A 70 23.67 2.95 -15.30
C VAL A 70 23.89 2.99 -13.79
N GLY A 71 24.18 1.83 -13.19
CA GLY A 71 24.46 1.69 -11.76
C GLY A 71 23.22 1.62 -10.87
N GLN A 72 22.02 1.62 -11.47
CA GLN A 72 20.73 1.58 -10.79
C GLN A 72 19.92 0.35 -11.23
N VAL A 73 19.06 -0.13 -10.35
CA VAL A 73 18.17 -1.27 -10.60
C VAL A 73 16.75 -0.82 -10.31
N LEU A 74 15.83 -1.07 -11.25
CA LEU A 74 14.42 -0.71 -11.10
C LEU A 74 13.83 -1.34 -9.84
N GLU A 75 12.93 -0.60 -9.21
CA GLU A 75 12.40 -0.91 -7.89
C GLU A 75 11.81 -2.31 -7.78
N PHE A 76 10.99 -2.72 -8.75
CA PHE A 76 10.34 -4.04 -8.69
C PHE A 76 11.34 -5.20 -8.64
N VAL A 77 12.51 -5.05 -9.28
CA VAL A 77 13.60 -6.04 -9.21
C VAL A 77 14.22 -6.03 -7.82
N ARG A 78 14.48 -4.85 -7.26
CA ARG A 78 15.04 -4.70 -5.91
C ARG A 78 14.09 -5.27 -4.85
N ALA A 79 12.79 -4.99 -4.93
CA ALA A 79 11.77 -5.55 -4.06
C ALA A 79 11.73 -7.08 -4.14
N MET A 80 11.69 -7.66 -5.34
CA MET A 80 11.68 -9.11 -5.52
C MET A 80 12.98 -9.79 -5.05
N VAL A 81 14.14 -9.15 -5.22
CA VAL A 81 15.42 -9.65 -4.70
C VAL A 81 15.46 -9.60 -3.18
N ALA A 82 15.01 -8.49 -2.57
CA ALA A 82 14.92 -8.35 -1.12
C ALA A 82 13.94 -9.36 -0.51
N ASN A 83 12.74 -9.51 -1.08
CA ASN A 83 11.74 -10.52 -0.65
C ASN A 83 12.31 -11.94 -0.67
N ARG A 84 13.14 -12.27 -1.67
CA ARG A 84 13.73 -13.60 -1.82
C ARG A 84 14.86 -13.86 -0.83
N LEU A 85 15.76 -12.90 -0.66
CA LEU A 85 17.04 -13.09 0.01
C LEU A 85 17.04 -12.70 1.49
N ALA A 86 16.08 -11.89 1.94
CA ALA A 86 16.08 -11.36 3.30
C ALA A 86 15.58 -12.38 4.33
N ASP A 87 16.35 -12.49 5.41
CA ASP A 87 16.04 -13.38 6.52
C ASP A 87 15.39 -12.64 7.71
N ASN A 88 15.51 -11.31 7.74
CA ASN A 88 14.95 -10.41 8.74
C ASN A 88 14.72 -9.02 8.11
N PRO A 89 14.00 -8.10 8.79
CA PRO A 89 13.68 -6.81 8.21
C PRO A 89 14.87 -5.91 7.89
N THR A 90 15.90 -5.90 8.75
CA THR A 90 17.13 -5.13 8.52
C THR A 90 17.86 -5.62 7.27
N ALA A 91 17.93 -6.94 7.06
CA ALA A 91 18.49 -7.52 5.84
C ALA A 91 17.67 -7.13 4.61
N TRP A 92 16.34 -7.10 4.71
CA TRP A 92 15.46 -6.66 3.63
C TRP A 92 15.79 -5.23 3.21
N ALA A 93 15.83 -4.30 4.18
CA ALA A 93 16.14 -2.89 3.94
C ALA A 93 17.54 -2.71 3.32
N ASN A 94 18.53 -3.44 3.85
CA ASN A 94 19.90 -3.37 3.35
C ASN A 94 20.06 -3.90 1.92
N ILE A 95 19.27 -4.90 1.52
CA ILE A 95 19.28 -5.41 0.15
C ILE A 95 18.51 -4.47 -0.78
N PHE A 96 17.33 -4.02 -0.38
CA PHE A 96 16.47 -3.16 -1.19
C PHE A 96 17.12 -1.82 -1.55
N LYS A 97 17.89 -1.23 -0.64
CA LYS A 97 18.54 0.08 -0.86
C LYS A 97 19.72 0.04 -1.84
N LEU A 98 20.25 -1.14 -2.16
CA LEU A 98 21.33 -1.27 -3.13
C LEU A 98 20.86 -0.84 -4.51
N HIS A 99 21.66 -0.04 -5.22
CA HIS A 99 21.35 0.45 -6.57
C HIS A 99 19.99 1.15 -6.67
N ASN A 100 19.62 1.93 -5.63
CA ASN A 100 18.41 2.75 -5.62
C ASN A 100 18.26 3.52 -6.95
N SER A 101 17.13 3.30 -7.63
CA SER A 101 16.80 3.93 -8.90
C SER A 101 16.12 5.29 -8.77
N GLY A 102 15.55 5.63 -7.61
CA GLY A 102 14.71 6.81 -7.47
C GLY A 102 13.38 6.75 -8.23
N THR A 103 12.95 5.56 -8.61
CA THR A 103 11.70 5.31 -9.36
C THR A 103 10.80 4.43 -8.52
N TYR A 104 9.47 4.62 -8.63
CA TYR A 104 8.49 3.98 -7.76
C TYR A 104 8.89 4.18 -6.28
N ASN A 105 8.87 5.45 -5.88
CA ASN A 105 9.35 5.87 -4.57
C ASN A 105 8.27 5.53 -3.54
N ASN A 106 8.62 4.71 -2.55
CA ASN A 106 7.65 4.04 -1.70
C ASN A 106 8.04 4.17 -0.22
N GLN A 107 7.04 4.18 0.66
CA GLN A 107 7.19 3.85 2.07
C GLN A 107 6.91 2.35 2.24
N TRP A 108 7.97 1.55 2.33
CA TRP A 108 7.93 0.13 2.58
C TRP A 108 7.77 -0.18 4.07
N MET A 109 6.80 -1.00 4.40
CA MET A 109 6.59 -1.61 5.71
C MET A 109 7.06 -3.07 5.64
N ILE A 110 8.06 -3.41 6.46
CA ILE A 110 8.61 -4.75 6.58
C ILE A 110 8.25 -5.30 7.95
N ILE A 111 7.30 -6.24 7.98
CA ILE A 111 6.75 -6.83 9.20
C ILE A 111 7.33 -8.22 9.42
N ASN A 112 7.91 -8.45 10.60
CA ASN A 112 8.46 -9.73 11.00
C ASN A 112 7.44 -10.56 11.78
N TYR A 113 6.59 -11.30 11.07
CA TYR A 113 5.64 -12.22 11.70
C TYR A 113 6.32 -13.35 12.47
N ALA A 114 7.55 -13.73 12.11
CA ALA A 114 8.28 -14.75 12.87
C ALA A 114 8.66 -14.31 14.30
N ALA A 115 8.67 -13.01 14.57
CA ALA A 115 8.87 -12.46 15.92
C ALA A 115 7.56 -12.30 16.72
N PHE A 116 6.40 -12.56 16.10
CA PHE A 116 5.09 -12.39 16.72
C PHE A 116 4.56 -13.70 17.33
N GLN A 117 4.28 -13.68 18.63
CA GLN A 117 3.64 -14.78 19.34
C GLN A 117 2.29 -14.33 19.93
N PRO A 118 1.15 -14.91 19.48
CA PRO A 118 -0.16 -14.56 20.02
C PRO A 118 -0.24 -14.76 21.54
N GLY A 119 -0.79 -13.77 22.24
CA GLY A 119 -0.93 -13.77 23.70
C GLY A 119 0.32 -13.33 24.47
N SER A 120 1.44 -13.12 23.79
CA SER A 120 2.67 -12.58 24.38
C SER A 120 2.84 -11.09 24.03
N PRO A 121 3.52 -10.29 24.89
CA PRO A 121 3.95 -8.95 24.52
C PRO A 121 4.83 -8.99 23.26
N LEU A 122 4.77 -7.93 22.44
CA LEU A 122 5.69 -7.78 21.33
C LEU A 122 7.14 -7.65 21.84
N PRO A 123 8.12 -8.22 21.12
CA PRO A 123 9.52 -7.87 21.31
C PRO A 123 9.72 -6.36 21.20
N SER A 124 10.70 -5.80 21.91
CA SER A 124 10.96 -4.35 21.91
C SER A 124 11.57 -3.81 20.61
N ARG A 125 11.93 -4.69 19.67
CA ARG A 125 12.59 -4.41 18.39
C ARG A 125 12.30 -5.52 17.37
N ASP A 126 12.68 -5.30 16.11
CA ASP A 126 12.67 -6.27 15.01
C ASP A 126 11.27 -6.82 14.63
N VAL A 127 10.20 -6.05 14.85
CA VAL A 127 8.82 -6.41 14.46
C VAL A 127 8.33 -5.59 13.27
N LEU A 128 8.47 -4.26 13.31
CA LEU A 128 8.10 -3.37 12.22
C LEU A 128 9.29 -2.52 11.84
N HIS A 129 9.76 -2.65 10.61
CA HIS A 129 10.69 -1.70 10.02
C HIS A 129 10.01 -0.91 8.92
N VAL A 130 10.40 0.35 8.78
CA VAL A 130 9.91 1.23 7.74
C VAL A 130 11.09 1.75 6.94
N LEU A 131 10.97 1.70 5.63
CA LEU A 131 11.96 2.22 4.68
C LEU A 131 11.28 3.19 3.71
N GLU A 132 11.88 4.34 3.49
CA GLU A 132 11.40 5.32 2.52
C GLU A 132 12.50 5.63 1.50
N GLN A 133 12.12 5.71 0.24
CA GLN A 133 13.02 5.96 -0.88
C GLN A 133 12.63 7.23 -1.61
N MET A 134 13.65 7.99 -2.03
CA MET A 134 13.58 9.06 -3.04
C MET A 134 14.77 8.93 -4.00
N PRO A 135 14.81 9.67 -5.13
CA PRO A 135 15.98 9.66 -6.01
C PRO A 135 17.26 10.09 -5.28
N GLY A 136 18.20 9.16 -5.15
CA GLY A 136 19.49 9.35 -4.46
C GLY A 136 19.47 9.16 -2.94
N HIS A 137 18.30 8.91 -2.33
CA HIS A 137 18.16 8.86 -0.88
C HIS A 137 17.29 7.69 -0.41
N VAL A 138 17.71 7.03 0.67
CA VAL A 138 16.93 5.99 1.34
C VAL A 138 17.09 6.17 2.84
N MET A 139 15.97 6.22 3.56
CA MET A 139 15.91 6.19 5.02
C MET A 139 15.28 4.88 5.47
N HIS A 140 15.77 4.32 6.57
CA HIS A 140 15.26 3.08 7.15
C HIS A 140 15.41 3.13 8.67
N ASP A 141 14.39 2.68 9.39
CA ASP A 141 14.43 2.55 10.84
C ASP A 141 13.56 1.38 11.35
N ASP A 142 13.85 0.93 12.58
CA ASP A 142 13.01 0.00 13.35
C ASP A 142 11.97 0.80 14.14
N LEU A 143 10.70 0.68 13.73
CA LEU A 143 9.57 1.37 14.34
C LEU A 143 8.72 0.44 15.22
N THR A 144 9.30 -0.65 15.72
CA THR A 144 8.66 -1.53 16.71
C THR A 144 8.23 -0.76 17.95
N GLY A 145 9.08 0.14 18.47
CA GLY A 145 8.73 0.98 19.62
C GLY A 145 7.53 1.90 19.35
N HIS A 146 7.45 2.45 18.13
CA HIS A 146 6.29 3.23 17.69
C HIS A 146 5.03 2.36 17.65
N LEU A 147 5.12 1.16 17.04
CA LEU A 147 4.01 0.22 16.95
C LEU A 147 3.49 -0.21 18.33
N ILE A 148 4.37 -0.47 19.29
CA ILE A 148 3.98 -0.81 20.67
C ILE A 148 3.26 0.35 21.33
N ASN A 149 3.80 1.57 21.23
CA ASN A 149 3.24 2.74 21.91
C ASN A 149 1.91 3.21 21.28
N ARG A 150 1.82 3.19 19.94
CA ARG A 150 0.63 3.64 19.21
C ARG A 150 -0.38 2.54 18.97
N THR A 151 0.00 1.27 19.09
CA THR A 151 -0.79 0.07 18.78
C THR A 151 -1.14 -0.14 17.30
N TYR A 152 -0.73 0.78 16.42
CA TYR A 152 -0.88 0.66 14.96
C TYR A 152 0.23 1.42 14.21
N TRP A 153 0.36 1.09 12.93
CA TRP A 153 1.09 1.88 11.94
C TRP A 153 0.16 2.10 10.75
N ALA A 154 0.10 3.32 10.22
CA ALA A 154 -0.68 3.66 9.04
C ALA A 154 0.21 4.31 7.99
N SER A 155 -0.08 4.01 6.73
CA SER A 155 0.63 4.50 5.56
C SER A 155 -0.38 5.01 4.53
N TYR A 156 -0.16 6.20 3.98
CA TYR A 156 -1.15 6.92 3.19
C TYR A 156 -0.50 7.92 2.22
N ASN A 157 0.56 7.48 1.53
CA ASN A 157 1.24 8.23 0.46
C ASN A 157 1.95 9.53 0.88
N VAL A 158 2.21 9.74 2.17
CA VAL A 158 3.02 10.87 2.68
C VAL A 158 4.22 10.32 3.46
N PRO A 159 5.45 10.79 3.20
CA PRO A 159 6.62 10.32 3.93
C PRO A 159 6.54 10.61 5.44
N TYR A 160 6.89 9.62 6.25
CA TYR A 160 7.04 9.70 7.69
C TYR A 160 8.36 10.35 8.11
N PHE A 161 9.48 9.97 7.48
CA PHE A 161 10.77 10.46 7.94
C PHE A 161 10.92 11.94 7.57
N PRO A 162 11.16 12.85 8.55
CA PRO A 162 11.23 14.28 8.27
C PRO A 162 12.23 14.66 7.18
N PHE A 163 13.35 13.92 7.10
CA PHE A 163 14.32 14.09 6.02
C PHE A 163 13.70 13.83 4.65
N ILE A 164 13.03 12.68 4.45
CA ILE A 164 12.40 12.32 3.17
C ILE A 164 11.25 13.27 2.85
N PHE A 165 10.43 13.61 3.83
CA PHE A 165 9.34 14.59 3.70
C PHE A 165 9.86 15.93 3.15
N ASN A 166 10.94 16.44 3.72
CA ASN A 166 11.53 17.71 3.29
C ASN A 166 12.16 17.63 1.89
N ILE A 167 13.03 16.65 1.63
CA ILE A 167 13.76 16.60 0.34
C ILE A 167 12.85 16.32 -0.86
N SER A 168 11.73 15.62 -0.64
CA SER A 168 10.74 15.30 -1.68
C SER A 168 9.84 16.48 -2.04
N GLY A 169 9.94 17.61 -1.33
CA GLY A 169 9.13 18.81 -1.58
C GLY A 169 7.73 18.76 -0.96
N ASN A 170 7.44 17.81 -0.05
CA ASN A 170 6.12 17.76 0.60
C ASN A 170 5.86 19.00 1.47
N HIS A 171 6.89 19.58 2.08
CA HIS A 171 6.75 20.83 2.85
C HIS A 171 6.21 21.98 1.98
N ASP A 172 6.75 22.15 0.77
CA ASP A 172 6.30 23.21 -0.15
C ASP A 172 4.86 22.97 -0.62
N MET A 173 4.49 21.70 -0.82
CA MET A 173 3.13 21.31 -1.17
C MET A 173 2.15 21.59 -0.02
N GLU A 174 2.55 21.33 1.23
CA GLU A 174 1.76 21.65 2.42
C GLU A 174 1.55 23.15 2.58
N GLN A 175 2.59 23.97 2.35
CA GLN A 175 2.44 25.44 2.38
C GLN A 175 1.50 25.95 1.27
N ARG A 176 1.51 25.31 0.10
CA ARG A 176 0.74 25.76 -1.06
C ARG A 176 -0.72 25.29 -1.05
N TYR A 177 -0.96 24.06 -0.63
CA TYR A 177 -2.27 23.38 -0.75
C TYR A 177 -2.84 22.90 0.59
N GLY A 178 -2.12 23.14 1.69
CA GLY A 178 -2.58 22.85 3.04
C GLY A 178 -2.38 21.39 3.46
N SER A 179 -3.13 20.99 4.49
CA SER A 179 -2.88 19.77 5.26
C SER A 179 -3.07 18.46 4.50
N TRP A 180 -3.59 18.50 3.26
CA TRP A 180 -3.67 17.32 2.40
C TRP A 180 -2.29 16.72 2.10
N PHE A 181 -1.22 17.51 2.19
CA PHE A 181 0.18 17.07 2.04
C PHE A 181 0.92 16.91 3.37
N SER A 182 0.27 17.18 4.50
CA SER A 182 0.84 17.04 5.84
C SER A 182 0.89 15.58 6.25
N TYR A 183 1.96 15.10 6.88
CA TYR A 183 2.00 13.73 7.38
C TYR A 183 0.89 13.47 8.42
N SER A 184 0.71 14.36 9.40
CA SER A 184 -0.23 14.14 10.50
C SER A 184 -1.68 14.49 10.19
N ASP A 185 -1.91 15.32 9.18
CA ASP A 185 -3.19 16.03 9.00
C ASP A 185 -3.87 15.82 7.64
N THR A 186 -3.42 14.81 6.87
CA THR A 186 -4.21 14.35 5.73
C THR A 186 -5.56 13.78 6.20
N PRO A 187 -6.60 13.79 5.35
CA PRO A 187 -7.85 13.09 5.62
C PRO A 187 -7.66 11.63 6.08
N ARG A 188 -6.76 10.89 5.42
CA ARG A 188 -6.49 9.47 5.76
C ARG A 188 -5.78 9.34 7.10
N ALA A 189 -4.82 10.20 7.41
CA ALA A 189 -4.15 10.22 8.71
C ALA A 189 -5.15 10.42 9.85
N ARG A 190 -6.09 11.37 9.68
CA ARG A 190 -7.13 11.67 10.67
C ARG A 190 -8.16 10.55 10.80
N ILE A 191 -8.61 9.95 9.69
CA ILE A 191 -9.51 8.79 9.73
C ILE A 191 -8.83 7.61 10.45
N PHE A 192 -7.57 7.31 10.14
CA PHE A 192 -6.84 6.26 10.85
C PHE A 192 -6.70 6.57 12.34
N ALA A 193 -6.27 7.79 12.69
CA ALA A 193 -6.13 8.20 14.09
C ALA A 193 -7.45 8.05 14.87
N ARG A 194 -8.58 8.38 14.25
CA ARG A 194 -9.93 8.24 14.83
C ARG A 194 -10.39 6.79 14.96
N ASP A 195 -10.19 5.98 13.91
CA ASP A 195 -10.92 4.71 13.75
C ASP A 195 -10.09 3.44 13.99
N HIS A 196 -8.75 3.52 14.02
CA HIS A 196 -7.89 2.33 14.23
C HIS A 196 -8.21 1.56 15.53
N VAL A 197 -8.63 2.27 16.59
CA VAL A 197 -8.98 1.67 17.88
C VAL A 197 -10.19 0.72 17.80
N LYS A 198 -11.00 0.82 16.73
CA LYS A 198 -12.17 -0.04 16.51
C LYS A 198 -11.78 -1.41 15.94
N ILE A 199 -10.51 -1.62 15.58
CA ILE A 199 -10.05 -2.81 14.86
C ILE A 199 -9.61 -3.90 15.83
N HIS A 200 -10.51 -4.86 16.07
CA HIS A 200 -10.30 -6.01 16.95
C HIS A 200 -10.51 -7.34 16.23
N CYS A 201 -10.74 -7.33 14.91
CA CYS A 201 -11.01 -8.52 14.12
C CYS A 201 -10.64 -8.31 12.64
N GLU A 202 -10.45 -9.41 11.88
CA GLU A 202 -10.15 -9.33 10.45
C GLU A 202 -11.27 -8.65 9.64
N ASN A 203 -12.54 -8.93 10.00
CA ASN A 203 -13.67 -8.26 9.36
C ASN A 203 -13.67 -6.76 9.67
N CYS A 204 -13.31 -6.37 10.90
CA CYS A 204 -13.20 -5.00 11.34
C CYS A 204 -12.15 -4.26 10.49
N MET A 205 -10.99 -4.90 10.27
CA MET A 205 -9.93 -4.39 9.38
C MET A 205 -10.44 -4.23 7.94
N LEU A 206 -11.13 -5.24 7.38
CA LEU A 206 -11.73 -5.14 6.06
C LEU A 206 -12.70 -3.96 5.96
N HIS A 207 -13.52 -3.70 6.98
CA HIS A 207 -14.46 -2.57 6.98
C HIS A 207 -13.73 -1.23 6.98
N LEU A 208 -12.69 -1.04 7.80
CA LEU A 208 -11.92 0.21 7.81
C LEU A 208 -11.18 0.42 6.49
N MET A 209 -10.49 -0.60 5.98
CA MET A 209 -9.73 -0.49 4.73
C MET A 209 -10.63 -0.33 3.49
N ARG A 210 -11.93 -0.58 3.63
CA ARG A 210 -12.97 -0.32 2.61
C ARG A 210 -13.81 0.91 2.93
N SER A 211 -13.50 1.65 4.00
CA SER A 211 -14.33 2.78 4.40
C SER A 211 -14.25 3.92 3.38
N ASN A 212 -15.42 4.40 3.00
CA ASN A 212 -15.62 5.63 2.27
C ASN A 212 -17.05 6.11 2.54
N ASN A 213 -17.17 7.27 3.18
CA ASN A 213 -18.44 7.92 3.50
C ASN A 213 -18.35 9.41 3.16
N PHE A 214 -17.71 9.72 2.03
CA PHE A 214 -17.18 11.06 1.74
C PHE A 214 -18.21 12.20 1.77
N THR A 215 -19.48 11.91 1.52
CA THR A 215 -20.56 12.90 1.56
C THR A 215 -20.99 13.29 2.98
N ARG A 216 -20.58 12.51 4.00
CA ARG A 216 -21.02 12.69 5.40
C ARG A 216 -19.86 12.75 6.40
N ASP A 217 -18.70 12.17 6.08
CA ASP A 217 -17.53 12.19 6.97
C ASP A 217 -16.90 13.59 6.98
N PRO A 218 -16.76 14.24 8.15
CA PRO A 218 -16.12 15.55 8.24
C PRO A 218 -14.68 15.57 7.71
N GLU A 219 -13.95 14.46 7.83
CA GLU A 219 -12.56 14.36 7.34
C GLU A 219 -12.48 14.33 5.81
N SER A 220 -13.60 14.05 5.13
CA SER A 220 -13.65 14.02 3.66
C SER A 220 -13.84 15.39 3.01
N ARG A 221 -14.01 16.45 3.81
CA ARG A 221 -14.23 17.82 3.32
C ARG A 221 -12.97 18.38 2.64
N CYS A 222 -13.19 19.24 1.65
CA CYS A 222 -12.14 20.06 1.05
C CYS A 222 -12.69 21.46 0.74
N ASP A 223 -11.78 22.41 0.49
CA ASP A 223 -12.12 23.71 -0.10
C ASP A 223 -12.36 23.52 -1.61
N CYS A 224 -13.51 22.95 -1.92
CA CYS A 224 -13.90 22.43 -3.22
C CYS A 224 -15.43 22.56 -3.39
N SER A 225 -15.93 22.36 -4.62
CA SER A 225 -17.36 22.32 -4.89
C SER A 225 -17.71 21.04 -5.66
N PRO A 226 -18.51 20.12 -5.11
CA PRO A 226 -19.09 20.12 -3.75
C PRO A 226 -18.02 20.09 -2.65
N PRO A 227 -18.33 20.45 -1.38
CA PRO A 227 -17.34 20.67 -0.30
C PRO A 227 -16.79 19.37 0.31
N TYR A 228 -16.62 18.35 -0.52
CA TYR A 228 -16.07 17.05 -0.18
C TYR A 228 -15.48 16.40 -1.43
N SER A 229 -14.58 15.44 -1.24
CA SER A 229 -14.09 14.59 -2.32
C SER A 229 -14.08 13.13 -1.89
N ALA A 230 -14.51 12.27 -2.81
CA ALA A 230 -14.43 10.82 -2.67
C ALA A 230 -13.00 10.27 -2.67
N GLU A 231 -11.99 11.12 -2.95
CA GLU A 231 -10.55 10.85 -2.73
C GLU A 231 -10.22 10.82 -1.22
N ASN A 232 -10.90 11.64 -0.42
CA ASN A 232 -10.57 11.85 1.00
C ASN A 232 -11.20 10.77 1.88
N ALA A 233 -10.83 9.51 1.63
CA ALA A 233 -11.25 8.33 2.37
C ALA A 233 -10.14 7.28 2.38
N ILE A 234 -10.25 6.24 3.22
CA ILE A 234 -9.28 5.13 3.17
C ILE A 234 -9.35 4.40 1.82
N SER A 235 -10.57 4.21 1.29
CA SER A 235 -10.80 3.54 0.02
C SER A 235 -11.43 4.51 -0.99
N ALA A 236 -10.60 5.27 -1.71
CA ALA A 236 -11.03 6.32 -2.62
C ALA A 236 -11.97 5.84 -3.74
N ARG A 237 -12.91 6.71 -4.15
CA ARG A 237 -13.92 6.50 -5.21
C ARG A 237 -14.05 7.73 -6.12
N ASN A 238 -12.97 8.14 -6.79
CA ASN A 238 -12.96 9.36 -7.60
C ASN A 238 -13.98 9.35 -8.74
N ASP A 239 -14.46 8.18 -9.16
CA ASP A 239 -15.54 8.01 -10.13
C ASP A 239 -16.88 8.61 -9.66
N LEU A 240 -17.03 8.87 -8.36
CA LEU A 240 -18.23 9.46 -7.76
C LEU A 240 -18.12 10.98 -7.57
N ASN A 241 -16.97 11.58 -7.85
CA ASN A 241 -16.81 13.02 -7.82
C ASN A 241 -17.49 13.64 -9.05
N PRO A 242 -18.24 14.75 -8.94
CA PRO A 242 -18.83 15.39 -10.11
C PRO A 242 -17.77 15.85 -11.14
N VAL A 243 -18.00 15.53 -12.42
CA VAL A 243 -17.14 15.98 -13.55
C VAL A 243 -16.98 17.50 -13.58
N ASN A 244 -18.05 18.22 -13.25
CA ASN A 244 -18.11 19.68 -13.23
C ASN A 244 -17.78 20.28 -11.85
N GLY A 245 -17.23 19.50 -10.93
CA GLY A 245 -16.77 19.98 -9.64
C GLY A 245 -15.52 20.85 -9.75
N THR A 246 -15.32 21.72 -8.77
CA THR A 246 -14.11 22.55 -8.64
C THR A 246 -13.24 21.98 -7.53
N TYR A 247 -11.99 21.63 -7.86
CA TYR A 247 -11.06 20.98 -6.94
C TYR A 247 -9.73 21.73 -6.88
N PRO A 248 -9.13 21.91 -5.69
CA PRO A 248 -7.89 22.68 -5.53
C PRO A 248 -6.66 21.94 -6.06
N ILE A 249 -6.72 20.60 -6.13
CA ILE A 249 -5.70 19.74 -6.73
C ILE A 249 -6.38 18.65 -7.56
N GLU A 250 -5.72 18.21 -8.63
CA GLU A 250 -6.25 17.20 -9.57
C GLU A 250 -6.62 15.88 -8.87
N ALA A 251 -5.86 15.49 -7.84
CA ALA A 251 -6.10 14.27 -7.08
C ALA A 251 -7.51 14.20 -6.49
N LEU A 252 -8.10 15.34 -6.13
CA LEU A 252 -9.43 15.40 -5.53
C LEU A 252 -10.57 15.31 -6.55
N GLY A 253 -10.28 15.37 -7.85
CA GLY A 253 -11.29 15.47 -8.91
C GLY A 253 -11.92 14.15 -9.35
N HIS A 254 -12.77 14.26 -10.38
CA HIS A 254 -13.38 13.12 -11.09
C HIS A 254 -12.34 12.37 -11.92
N ARG A 255 -12.13 11.10 -11.61
CA ARG A 255 -11.09 10.27 -12.27
C ARG A 255 -11.55 8.82 -12.34
N SER A 256 -11.11 8.10 -13.37
CA SER A 256 -11.18 6.63 -13.41
C SER A 256 -10.08 6.04 -12.51
N HIS A 257 -10.16 6.36 -11.22
CA HIS A 257 -9.13 6.10 -10.21
C HIS A 257 -9.79 5.88 -8.83
N GLY A 258 -9.10 5.14 -7.98
CA GLY A 258 -9.53 4.86 -6.61
C GLY A 258 -8.92 3.56 -6.10
N ALA A 259 -9.34 3.14 -4.92
CA ALA A 259 -8.92 1.85 -4.38
C ALA A 259 -9.58 0.71 -5.16
N THR A 260 -8.80 -0.26 -5.64
CA THR A 260 -9.31 -1.36 -6.49
C THR A 260 -9.30 -2.73 -5.81
N ASP A 261 -8.90 -2.79 -4.55
CA ASP A 261 -8.94 -4.00 -3.72
C ASP A 261 -8.79 -3.67 -2.23
N VAL A 262 -8.80 -4.72 -1.42
CA VAL A 262 -8.17 -4.78 -0.11
C VAL A 262 -7.57 -6.18 0.08
N LYS A 263 -6.43 -6.28 0.78
CA LYS A 263 -5.86 -7.54 1.29
C LYS A 263 -5.72 -7.44 2.80
N VAL A 264 -6.17 -8.45 3.54
CA VAL A 264 -6.08 -8.53 5.01
C VAL A 264 -5.48 -9.85 5.42
N ILE A 265 -4.57 -9.77 6.39
CA ILE A 265 -3.86 -10.90 6.98
C ILE A 265 -3.94 -10.85 8.51
N SER A 266 -3.83 -12.02 9.12
CA SER A 266 -3.53 -12.21 10.54
C SER A 266 -2.36 -13.18 10.71
N SER A 267 -1.85 -13.32 11.93
CA SER A 267 -0.81 -14.31 12.25
C SER A 267 -1.23 -15.74 11.91
N GLN A 268 -2.52 -16.08 12.04
CA GLN A 268 -3.06 -17.39 11.67
C GLN A 268 -3.02 -17.61 10.15
N LEU A 269 -3.45 -16.62 9.36
CA LEU A 269 -3.42 -16.71 7.91
C LEU A 269 -1.99 -16.73 7.36
N PHE A 270 -1.06 -16.01 8.02
CA PHE A 270 0.35 -15.97 7.64
C PHE A 270 1.02 -17.34 7.64
N GLN A 271 0.67 -18.22 8.60
CA GLN A 271 1.23 -19.58 8.69
C GLN A 271 1.03 -20.39 7.41
N GLN A 272 -0.01 -20.08 6.64
CA GLN A 272 -0.33 -20.77 5.38
C GLN A 272 -0.04 -19.91 4.14
N LEU A 273 0.60 -18.74 4.33
CA LEU A 273 0.77 -17.70 3.31
C LEU A 273 -0.56 -17.37 2.63
N GLN A 274 -1.60 -17.17 3.44
CA GLN A 274 -2.94 -16.82 2.96
C GLN A 274 -3.31 -15.40 3.38
N PHE A 275 -4.20 -14.79 2.60
CA PHE A 275 -4.81 -13.51 2.94
C PHE A 275 -6.25 -13.49 2.44
N LYS A 276 -7.11 -12.76 3.15
CA LYS A 276 -8.45 -12.41 2.68
C LYS A 276 -8.33 -11.26 1.70
N ALA A 277 -9.06 -11.30 0.60
CA ALA A 277 -9.08 -10.22 -0.37
C ALA A 277 -10.48 -9.90 -0.87
N ILE A 278 -10.72 -8.63 -1.20
CA ILE A 278 -11.85 -8.19 -2.00
C ILE A 278 -11.28 -7.50 -3.23
N SER A 279 -11.79 -7.82 -4.42
CA SER A 279 -11.43 -7.11 -5.65
C SER A 279 -12.51 -6.09 -6.01
N GLY A 280 -12.10 -4.96 -6.58
CA GLY A 280 -12.97 -3.89 -7.06
C GLY A 280 -13.10 -2.70 -6.11
N PRO A 281 -13.72 -1.60 -6.57
CA PRO A 281 -13.91 -0.38 -5.78
C PRO A 281 -14.81 -0.61 -4.56
N THR A 282 -14.67 0.21 -3.51
CA THR A 282 -15.51 0.08 -2.32
C THR A 282 -16.96 0.42 -2.60
N GLN A 283 -17.88 -0.30 -1.97
CA GLN A 283 -19.29 0.07 -1.92
C GLN A 283 -19.58 1.11 -0.83
N GLY A 284 -18.54 1.62 -0.16
CA GLY A 284 -18.63 2.60 0.91
C GLY A 284 -18.95 2.00 2.27
N SER A 285 -18.93 2.85 3.29
CA SER A 285 -19.27 2.46 4.65
C SER A 285 -20.74 2.01 4.70
N ASN A 286 -20.97 0.77 5.14
CA ASN A 286 -22.30 0.12 5.12
C ASN A 286 -22.94 0.06 3.72
N ASN A 287 -22.14 -0.11 2.67
CA ASN A 287 -22.58 -0.22 1.27
C ASN A 287 -23.32 1.02 0.73
N SER A 288 -23.08 2.20 1.30
CA SER A 288 -23.78 3.45 0.98
C SER A 288 -23.56 3.99 -0.44
N LEU A 289 -22.49 3.57 -1.12
CA LEU A 289 -22.11 4.04 -2.45
C LEU A 289 -22.52 3.06 -3.57
N GLY A 290 -22.86 1.82 -3.22
CA GLY A 290 -23.14 0.75 -4.18
C GLY A 290 -21.92 0.31 -5.01
N PRO A 291 -22.06 -0.76 -5.80
CA PRO A 291 -20.98 -1.27 -6.65
C PRO A 291 -20.67 -0.31 -7.80
N PHE A 292 -19.39 -0.23 -8.16
CA PHE A 292 -19.00 0.37 -9.43
C PHE A 292 -19.40 -0.55 -10.59
N CYS A 293 -20.01 0.00 -11.64
CA CYS A 293 -20.32 -0.71 -12.88
C CYS A 293 -19.82 0.10 -14.07
N TRP A 294 -19.05 -0.51 -14.97
CA TRP A 294 -18.53 0.16 -16.17
C TRP A 294 -19.66 0.76 -17.00
N SER A 295 -20.70 -0.03 -17.29
CA SER A 295 -21.89 0.34 -18.07
C SER A 295 -22.69 1.52 -17.51
N LYS A 296 -22.52 1.83 -16.22
CA LYS A 296 -23.19 2.95 -15.53
C LYS A 296 -22.27 4.15 -15.31
N SER A 297 -21.00 4.03 -15.67
CA SER A 297 -20.01 5.10 -15.54
C SER A 297 -19.86 5.88 -16.84
N ASP A 298 -19.44 7.14 -16.75
CA ASP A 298 -19.07 7.95 -17.91
C ASP A 298 -17.73 7.53 -18.55
N PHE A 299 -17.09 6.47 -18.02
CA PHE A 299 -15.86 5.89 -18.54
C PHE A 299 -16.08 4.70 -19.49
N ASN A 300 -17.31 4.17 -19.59
CA ASN A 300 -17.62 2.94 -20.34
C ASN A 300 -17.00 2.92 -21.75
N ASP A 301 -17.25 4.00 -22.51
CA ASP A 301 -16.83 4.09 -23.90
C ASP A 301 -15.47 4.80 -24.07
N LYS A 302 -14.86 5.23 -22.95
CA LYS A 302 -13.59 5.99 -22.93
C LYS A 302 -12.40 5.14 -22.51
N VAL A 303 -12.63 4.09 -21.72
CA VAL A 303 -11.58 3.27 -21.12
C VAL A 303 -11.81 1.81 -21.49
N SER A 304 -10.83 1.20 -22.17
CA SER A 304 -10.87 -0.24 -22.44
C SER A 304 -10.81 -1.02 -21.13
N HIS A 305 -11.79 -1.91 -20.95
CA HIS A 305 -11.93 -2.75 -19.76
C HIS A 305 -12.19 -4.21 -20.15
N LEU A 306 -11.66 -4.65 -21.29
CA LEU A 306 -11.80 -6.01 -21.81
C LEU A 306 -11.43 -7.06 -20.75
N GLY A 307 -12.28 -8.09 -20.63
CA GLY A 307 -12.10 -9.19 -19.68
C GLY A 307 -12.48 -8.86 -18.23
N GLN A 308 -12.84 -7.61 -17.92
CA GLN A 308 -13.36 -7.26 -16.61
C GLN A 308 -14.86 -7.56 -16.51
N PRO A 309 -15.35 -7.90 -15.31
CA PRO A 309 -16.78 -7.84 -15.01
C PRO A 309 -17.31 -6.42 -15.23
N ASP A 310 -18.57 -6.30 -15.63
CA ASP A 310 -19.23 -4.99 -15.71
C ASP A 310 -19.32 -4.35 -14.31
N CYS A 311 -20.00 -5.02 -13.38
CA CYS A 311 -20.16 -4.58 -12.00
C CYS A 311 -19.21 -5.29 -11.03
N PHE A 312 -18.65 -4.53 -10.09
CA PHE A 312 -17.73 -5.01 -9.06
C PHE A 312 -18.44 -5.16 -7.71
N ASP A 313 -19.27 -6.19 -7.60
CA ASP A 313 -19.98 -6.59 -6.37
C ASP A 313 -19.40 -7.90 -5.81
N PHE A 314 -18.14 -7.84 -5.36
CA PHE A 314 -17.42 -9.01 -4.87
C PHE A 314 -17.39 -9.06 -3.35
N LYS A 315 -17.67 -10.24 -2.80
CA LYS A 315 -17.49 -10.55 -1.37
C LYS A 315 -16.02 -10.84 -1.05
N PRO A 316 -15.61 -10.75 0.23
CA PRO A 316 -14.29 -11.20 0.65
C PRO A 316 -14.09 -12.68 0.34
N VAL A 317 -12.94 -13.02 -0.23
CA VAL A 317 -12.51 -14.39 -0.51
C VAL A 317 -11.22 -14.68 0.24
N LEU A 318 -11.16 -15.84 0.87
CA LEU A 318 -9.92 -16.45 1.35
C LEU A 318 -9.51 -17.53 0.34
N HIS A 319 -8.47 -17.28 -0.45
CA HIS A 319 -7.97 -18.29 -1.36
C HIS A 319 -7.20 -19.37 -0.60
N LYS A 320 -7.58 -20.63 -0.81
CA LYS A 320 -6.87 -21.79 -0.26
C LYS A 320 -5.96 -22.35 -1.35
N TRP A 321 -4.66 -22.25 -1.15
CA TRP A 321 -3.67 -22.83 -2.06
C TRP A 321 -3.82 -24.36 -2.09
N SER A 322 -4.05 -24.92 -3.27
CA SER A 322 -3.82 -26.34 -3.53
C SER A 322 -2.34 -26.51 -3.87
N LEU A 323 -1.59 -27.20 -2.99
CA LEU A 323 -0.24 -27.66 -3.30
C LEU A 323 -0.31 -28.96 -4.10
#